data_AF-A0A3B8ZIF3-F1
#
_entry.id   AF-A0A3B8ZIF3-F1
#
_cell.length_a   1.000
_cell.length_b   1.000
_cell.length_c   1.000
_cell.angle_alpha   90.00
_cell.angle_beta   90.00
_cell.angle_gamma   90.00
#
_symmetry.space_group_name_H-M   'P 1'
#
loop_
_entity.id
_entity.type
_entity.pdbx_description
1 polymer ?
#
loop_
_entity_poly.entity_id
_entity_poly.type
_entity_poly.pdbx_seq_one_letter_code
_entity_poly.pdbx_strand_id
1 'polypeptide(L)'
;PLPPYIRNGQMVDRDAESYQTVYAKQPGSLAAPTAGLHFTTDLIRHLQQKGVSTASVVLHVGLGTFRPVSAARLSEHLMHSEWAELPETTAEKLRKCRSQQGRVVAVGTTSVRVLESAAQATGSPYQAWSGQTNIFIRPPYQFLAMDALMTNFHLPKSTLLALVCAFAGRELVMDAYHQAIEQKYRFYSYGDCMLIV
;
A
#
# COMPACT_ATOMS: atom_id res chain seq x y z
N PRO A 1 -2.90 4.44 -17.44
CA PRO A 1 -4.34 4.79 -17.27
C PRO A 1 -4.56 5.20 -15.81
N LEU A 2 -5.66 5.88 -15.47
CA LEU A 2 -5.95 6.19 -14.07
C LEU A 2 -6.99 5.22 -13.51
N PRO A 3 -7.07 5.08 -12.17
CA PRO A 3 -8.20 4.42 -11.55
C PRO A 3 -9.54 5.02 -12.04
N PRO A 4 -10.61 4.22 -12.20
CA PRO A 4 -11.87 4.68 -12.80
C PRO A 4 -12.51 5.89 -12.11
N TYR A 5 -12.29 6.08 -10.82
CA TYR A 5 -12.81 7.23 -10.07
C TYR A 5 -12.07 8.55 -10.34
N ILE A 6 -10.92 8.52 -11.04
CA ILE A 6 -10.20 9.72 -11.47
C ILE A 6 -10.52 9.97 -12.94
N ARG A 7 -11.34 10.98 -13.24
CA ARG A 7 -11.72 11.36 -14.62
C ARG A 7 -12.13 10.17 -15.49
N ASN A 8 -12.88 9.22 -14.94
CA ASN A 8 -13.30 7.99 -15.65
C ASN A 8 -12.12 7.18 -16.24
N GLY A 9 -10.95 7.25 -15.60
CA GLY A 9 -9.73 6.58 -16.03
C GLY A 9 -8.93 7.31 -17.12
N GLN A 10 -9.38 8.48 -17.57
CA GLN A 10 -8.74 9.25 -18.65
C GLN A 10 -7.57 10.09 -18.13
N MET A 11 -6.38 9.85 -18.69
CA MET A 11 -5.18 10.63 -18.44
C MET A 11 -5.16 11.89 -19.32
N VAL A 12 -4.69 12.99 -18.75
CA VAL A 12 -4.19 14.17 -19.48
C VAL A 12 -2.66 14.16 -19.46
N ASP A 13 -2.01 14.94 -20.32
CA ASP A 13 -0.55 14.94 -20.47
C ASP A 13 0.19 15.13 -19.14
N ARG A 14 -0.31 16.03 -18.29
CA ARG A 14 0.25 16.30 -16.95
C ARG A 14 0.23 15.09 -16.01
N ASP A 15 -0.68 14.15 -16.20
CA ASP A 15 -0.79 12.95 -15.34
C ASP A 15 0.37 11.97 -15.57
N ALA A 16 0.95 11.95 -16.77
CA ALA A 16 2.08 11.09 -17.07
C ALA A 16 3.26 11.40 -16.11
N GLU A 17 3.48 12.68 -15.84
CA GLU A 17 4.51 13.17 -14.94
C GLU A 17 4.08 13.15 -13.46
N SER A 18 2.87 13.64 -13.16
CA SER A 18 2.43 13.89 -11.78
C SER A 18 1.82 12.69 -11.07
N TYR A 19 1.37 11.67 -11.80
CA TYR A 19 0.79 10.47 -11.21
C TYR A 19 1.82 9.39 -10.95
N GLN A 20 3.10 9.71 -10.77
CA GLN A 20 4.19 8.77 -10.49
C GLN A 20 4.98 9.21 -9.25
N THR A 21 5.47 8.26 -8.44
CA THR A 21 6.30 8.61 -7.29
C THR A 21 7.67 9.10 -7.73
N VAL A 22 8.31 9.95 -6.93
CA VAL A 22 9.67 10.47 -7.21
C VAL A 22 10.76 9.39 -7.23
N TYR A 23 10.41 8.16 -6.83
CA TYR A 23 11.27 6.99 -6.78
C TYR A 23 10.79 5.85 -7.70
N ALA A 24 9.87 6.13 -8.64
CA ALA A 24 9.44 5.16 -9.64
C ALA A 24 10.62 4.78 -10.57
N LYS A 25 10.90 3.49 -10.69
CA LYS A 25 12.04 2.96 -11.48
C LYS A 25 11.64 2.07 -12.64
N GLN A 26 10.50 1.39 -12.54
CA GLN A 26 10.07 0.43 -13.55
C GLN A 26 8.64 0.74 -14.02
N PRO A 27 8.38 0.73 -15.34
CA PRO A 27 7.02 0.70 -15.86
C PRO A 27 6.41 -0.68 -15.59
N GLY A 28 5.14 -0.75 -15.17
CA GLY A 28 4.47 -2.04 -14.94
C GLY A 28 3.19 -1.98 -14.12
N SER A 29 2.98 -0.90 -13.35
CA SER A 29 1.73 -0.69 -12.63
C SER A 29 0.78 0.18 -13.45
N LEU A 30 -0.47 -0.25 -13.64
CA LEU A 30 -1.49 0.58 -14.27
C LEU A 30 -1.90 1.76 -13.40
N ALA A 31 -1.65 1.73 -12.09
CA ALA A 31 -1.89 2.82 -11.18
C ALA A 31 -0.72 3.03 -10.21
N ALA A 32 -0.34 4.29 -9.96
CA ALA A 32 0.71 4.56 -9.00
C ALA A 32 0.30 4.20 -7.56
N PRO A 33 1.28 3.82 -6.72
CA PRO A 33 1.09 3.70 -5.28
C PRO A 33 0.93 5.11 -4.70
N THR A 34 -0.30 5.61 -4.69
CA THR A 34 -0.62 7.03 -4.45
C THR A 34 -0.23 7.55 -3.07
N ALA A 35 -0.12 6.68 -2.07
CA ALA A 35 0.44 7.03 -0.76
C ALA A 35 1.90 7.50 -0.86
N GLY A 36 2.64 6.98 -1.84
CA GLY A 36 4.01 7.37 -2.16
C GLY A 36 4.13 8.75 -2.81
N LEU A 37 3.04 9.32 -3.35
CA LEU A 37 3.06 10.65 -3.96
C LEU A 37 3.28 11.77 -2.93
N HIS A 38 3.05 11.48 -1.65
CA HIS A 38 3.33 12.40 -0.54
C HIS A 38 4.83 12.54 -0.24
N PHE A 39 5.68 11.68 -0.81
CA PHE A 39 7.12 11.75 -0.62
C PHE A 39 7.78 12.61 -1.69
N THR A 40 8.34 13.74 -1.27
CA THR A 40 9.24 14.55 -2.09
C THR A 40 10.69 14.06 -1.96
N THR A 41 11.53 14.39 -2.94
CA THR A 41 12.98 14.11 -2.87
C THR A 41 13.61 14.70 -1.60
N ASP A 42 13.18 15.90 -1.20
CA ASP A 42 13.68 16.56 0.00
C ASP A 42 13.24 15.85 1.29
N LEU A 43 11.98 15.38 1.35
CA LEU A 43 11.51 14.58 2.49
C LEU A 43 12.28 13.26 2.60
N ILE A 44 12.50 12.56 1.48
CA ILE A 44 13.28 11.32 1.47
C ILE A 44 14.71 11.58 1.95
N ARG A 45 15.35 12.66 1.47
CA ARG A 45 16.69 13.05 1.91
C ARG A 45 16.72 13.36 3.41
N HIS A 46 15.72 14.07 3.92
CA HIS A 46 15.61 14.40 5.34
C HIS A 46 15.45 13.14 6.21
N LEU A 47 14.65 12.18 5.76
CA LEU A 47 14.50 10.88 6.43
C LEU A 47 15.82 10.09 6.46
N GLN A 48 16.54 10.06 5.34
CA GLN A 48 17.86 9.40 5.25
C GLN A 48 18.89 10.03 6.18
N GLN A 49 18.92 11.37 6.28
CA GLN A 49 19.78 12.10 7.23
C GLN A 49 19.46 11.77 8.69
N LYS A 50 18.21 11.42 8.99
CA LYS A 50 17.77 10.92 10.30
C LYS A 50 18.01 9.42 10.51
N GLY A 51 18.69 8.74 9.59
CA GLY A 51 19.01 7.32 9.68
C GLY A 51 17.88 6.39 9.23
N VAL A 52 16.81 6.90 8.62
CA VAL A 52 15.73 6.07 8.08
C VAL A 52 16.17 5.46 6.75
N SER A 53 16.23 4.14 6.70
CA SER A 53 16.56 3.39 5.48
C SER A 53 15.34 3.23 4.58
N THR A 54 15.55 3.26 3.26
CA THR A 54 14.51 2.99 2.27
C THR A 54 14.76 1.67 1.53
N ALA A 55 13.66 0.97 1.24
CA ALA A 55 13.63 -0.26 0.45
C ALA A 55 12.41 -0.25 -0.48
N SER A 56 12.42 -1.10 -1.50
CA SER A 56 11.38 -1.07 -2.54
C SER A 56 10.92 -2.48 -2.90
N VAL A 57 9.62 -2.61 -3.15
CA VAL A 57 8.97 -3.82 -3.65
C VAL A 57 8.25 -3.48 -4.95
N VAL A 58 7.92 -4.50 -5.74
CA VAL A 58 7.20 -4.35 -7.00
C VAL A 58 5.86 -5.05 -6.90
N LEU A 59 4.79 -4.39 -7.37
CA LEU A 59 3.48 -4.99 -7.62
C LEU A 59 2.96 -4.43 -8.95
N HIS A 60 2.67 -5.30 -9.89
CA HIS A 60 2.04 -4.93 -11.16
C HIS A 60 0.54 -4.83 -10.93
N VAL A 61 0.09 -3.65 -10.52
CA VAL A 61 -1.33 -3.42 -10.22
C VAL A 61 -2.15 -3.41 -11.50
N GLY A 62 -3.13 -4.31 -11.57
CA GLY A 62 -4.13 -4.39 -12.62
C GLY A 62 -5.38 -3.56 -12.30
N LEU A 63 -6.26 -3.37 -13.29
CA LEU A 63 -7.55 -2.69 -13.08
C LEU A 63 -8.46 -3.39 -12.05
N GLY A 64 -8.22 -4.68 -11.81
CA GLY A 64 -8.96 -5.50 -10.84
C GLY A 64 -8.87 -4.98 -9.41
N THR A 65 -7.76 -4.36 -9.02
CA THR A 65 -7.54 -3.86 -7.64
C THR A 65 -8.52 -2.76 -7.22
N PHE A 66 -9.04 -2.00 -8.17
CA PHE A 66 -9.96 -0.89 -7.89
C PHE A 66 -11.44 -1.26 -8.02
N ARG A 67 -11.75 -2.53 -8.32
CA ARG A 67 -13.14 -2.95 -8.42
C ARG A 67 -13.79 -2.93 -7.03
N PRO A 68 -15.02 -2.39 -6.89
CA PRO A 68 -15.76 -2.46 -5.64
C PRO A 68 -15.92 -3.90 -5.18
N VAL A 69 -16.01 -4.09 -3.86
CA VAL A 69 -16.43 -5.40 -3.32
C VAL A 69 -17.88 -5.63 -3.74
N SER A 70 -18.08 -6.54 -4.69
CA SER A 70 -19.40 -6.92 -5.22
C SER A 70 -20.06 -8.07 -4.44
N ALA A 71 -19.32 -8.73 -3.57
CA ALA A 71 -19.79 -9.87 -2.79
C ALA A 71 -20.61 -9.43 -1.57
N ALA A 72 -21.65 -10.20 -1.24
CA ALA A 72 -22.48 -9.94 -0.06
C ALA A 72 -21.68 -10.13 1.24
N ARG A 73 -20.73 -11.06 1.26
CA ARG A 73 -19.76 -11.26 2.35
C ARG A 73 -18.35 -11.01 1.85
N LEU A 74 -17.52 -10.36 2.68
CA LEU A 74 -16.09 -10.18 2.36
C LEU A 74 -15.39 -11.53 2.11
N SER A 75 -15.84 -12.62 2.72
CA SER A 75 -15.27 -13.96 2.51
C SER A 75 -15.45 -14.53 1.11
N GLU A 76 -16.39 -14.00 0.35
CA GLU A 76 -16.73 -14.48 -0.99
C GLU A 76 -16.09 -13.63 -2.09
N HIS A 77 -15.40 -12.54 -1.73
CA HIS A 77 -14.76 -11.68 -2.70
C HIS A 77 -13.46 -12.30 -3.21
N LEU A 78 -13.41 -12.55 -4.52
CA LEU A 78 -12.22 -13.04 -5.20
C LEU A 78 -11.37 -11.88 -5.69
N MET A 79 -10.15 -11.79 -5.18
CA MET A 79 -9.16 -10.84 -5.66
C MET A 79 -8.62 -11.29 -7.01
N HIS A 80 -8.39 -10.33 -7.90
CA HIS A 80 -7.61 -10.56 -9.11
C HIS A 80 -6.15 -10.83 -8.75
N SER A 81 -5.54 -11.78 -9.47
CA SER A 81 -4.13 -12.09 -9.32
C SER A 81 -3.27 -11.01 -9.96
N GLU A 82 -2.23 -10.59 -9.25
CA GLU A 82 -1.26 -9.59 -9.69
C GLU A 82 0.15 -10.13 -9.46
N TRP A 83 1.07 -9.83 -10.37
CA TRP A 83 2.47 -10.21 -10.19
C TRP A 83 3.16 -9.26 -9.21
N ALA A 84 3.92 -9.81 -8.28
CA ALA A 84 4.69 -9.09 -7.27
C ALA A 84 6.11 -9.63 -7.14
N GLU A 85 6.98 -8.77 -6.61
CA GLU A 85 8.35 -9.12 -6.27
C GLU A 85 8.82 -8.37 -5.03
N LEU A 86 9.46 -9.12 -4.14
CA LEU A 86 10.31 -8.65 -3.07
C LEU A 86 11.75 -9.09 -3.40
N PRO A 87 12.61 -8.17 -3.90
CA PRO A 87 13.98 -8.51 -4.27
C PRO A 87 14.83 -8.86 -3.04
N GLU A 88 15.86 -9.68 -3.21
CA GLU A 88 16.80 -10.04 -2.13
C GLU A 88 17.45 -8.80 -1.47
N THR A 89 17.81 -7.80 -2.27
CA THR A 89 18.36 -6.53 -1.74
C THR A 89 17.40 -5.79 -0.80
N THR A 90 16.09 -5.94 -1.00
CA THR A 90 15.05 -5.42 -0.10
C THR A 90 14.87 -6.34 1.11
N ALA A 91 14.86 -7.66 0.90
CA ALA A 91 14.82 -8.65 1.97
C ALA A 91 15.94 -8.44 3.00
N GLU A 92 17.19 -8.30 2.54
CA GLU A 92 18.36 -8.03 3.37
C GLU A 92 18.24 -6.75 4.19
N LYS A 93 17.77 -5.66 3.58
CA LYS A 93 17.54 -4.39 4.29
C LYS A 93 16.50 -4.53 5.40
N LEU A 94 15.41 -5.25 5.12
CA LEU A 94 14.36 -5.49 6.10
C LEU A 94 14.85 -6.39 7.25
N ARG A 95 15.58 -7.47 6.94
CA ARG A 95 16.22 -8.33 7.95
C ARG A 95 17.21 -7.56 8.82
N LYS A 96 18.03 -6.69 8.22
CA LYS A 96 18.95 -5.80 8.94
C LYS A 96 18.21 -4.79 9.84
N CYS A 97 17.14 -4.19 9.34
CA CYS A 97 16.30 -3.30 10.15
C CYS A 97 15.78 -4.03 11.39
N ARG A 98 15.28 -5.26 11.22
CA ARG A 98 14.77 -6.08 12.32
C ARG A 98 15.84 -6.53 13.30
N SER A 99 17.02 -6.93 12.84
CA SER A 99 18.13 -7.29 13.75
C SER A 99 18.61 -6.11 14.59
N GLN A 100 18.36 -4.88 14.13
CA GLN A 100 18.61 -3.64 14.85
C GLN A 100 17.40 -3.15 15.65
N GLN A 101 16.36 -3.99 15.83
CA GLN A 101 15.10 -3.65 16.51
C GLN A 101 14.38 -2.44 15.90
N GLY A 102 14.66 -2.13 14.63
CA GLY A 102 14.01 -1.08 13.88
C GLY A 102 12.58 -1.45 13.49
N ARG A 103 11.80 -0.42 13.17
CA ARG A 103 10.43 -0.55 12.67
C ARG A 103 10.39 -0.60 11.15
N VAL A 104 9.54 -1.46 10.59
CA VAL A 104 9.19 -1.54 9.19
C VAL A 104 7.89 -0.80 8.96
N VAL A 105 7.98 0.34 8.26
CA VAL A 105 6.82 1.16 7.87
C VAL A 105 6.49 0.88 6.41
N ALA A 106 5.32 0.29 6.15
CA ALA A 106 4.83 0.09 4.79
C ALA A 106 4.25 1.40 4.24
N VAL A 107 4.64 1.79 3.03
CA VAL A 107 4.09 2.96 2.33
C VAL A 107 3.14 2.49 1.24
N GLY A 108 1.84 2.55 1.54
CA GLY A 108 0.76 2.11 0.68
C GLY A 108 0.38 0.64 0.87
N THR A 109 -0.90 0.35 0.67
CA THR A 109 -1.49 -0.99 0.77
C THR A 109 -0.90 -1.99 -0.23
N THR A 110 -0.41 -1.51 -1.38
CA THR A 110 0.37 -2.29 -2.36
C THR A 110 1.60 -2.93 -1.70
N SER A 111 2.41 -2.16 -0.97
CA SER A 111 3.60 -2.68 -0.30
C SER A 111 3.24 -3.70 0.78
N VAL A 112 2.15 -3.48 1.50
CA VAL A 112 1.62 -4.45 2.48
C VAL A 112 1.31 -5.78 1.81
N ARG A 113 0.56 -5.76 0.69
CA ARG A 113 0.19 -6.98 -0.03
C ARG A 113 1.42 -7.76 -0.49
N VAL A 114 2.47 -7.09 -0.99
CA VAL A 114 3.70 -7.77 -1.39
C VAL A 114 4.41 -8.40 -0.20
N LEU A 115 4.60 -7.64 0.89
CA LEU A 115 5.29 -8.11 2.10
C LEU A 115 4.59 -9.33 2.72
N GLU A 116 3.28 -9.26 2.87
CA GLU A 116 2.49 -10.35 3.45
C GLU A 116 2.39 -11.56 2.51
N SER A 117 2.31 -11.35 1.19
CA SER A 117 2.33 -12.47 0.22
C SER A 117 3.67 -13.20 0.23
N ALA A 118 4.78 -12.46 0.27
CA ALA A 118 6.11 -13.04 0.38
C ALA A 118 6.25 -13.84 1.69
N ALA A 119 5.77 -13.29 2.81
CA ALA A 119 5.80 -13.96 4.10
C ALA A 119 4.98 -15.27 4.10
N GLN A 120 3.79 -15.27 3.51
CA GLN A 120 2.97 -16.48 3.38
C GLN A 120 3.60 -17.53 2.46
N ALA A 121 4.13 -17.11 1.31
CA ALA A 121 4.68 -18.02 0.31
C ALA A 121 6.00 -18.68 0.77
N THR A 122 6.80 -17.97 1.56
CA THR A 122 8.11 -18.45 2.03
C THR A 122 8.09 -19.01 3.45
N GLY A 123 6.98 -18.83 4.19
CA GLY A 123 6.86 -19.23 5.58
C GLY A 123 7.63 -18.35 6.58
N SER A 124 8.23 -17.23 6.13
CA SER A 124 8.99 -16.30 6.98
C SER A 124 8.87 -14.87 6.43
N PRO A 125 8.76 -13.85 7.29
CA PRO A 125 8.86 -12.48 6.81
C PRO A 125 10.27 -12.21 6.24
N TYR A 126 10.35 -11.29 5.28
CA TYR A 126 11.60 -10.76 4.71
C TYR A 126 12.49 -11.80 3.99
N GLN A 127 11.86 -12.76 3.30
CA GLN A 127 12.54 -13.61 2.31
C GLN A 127 12.27 -13.09 0.91
N ALA A 128 13.30 -13.12 0.04
CA ALA A 128 13.10 -12.78 -1.37
C ALA A 128 12.05 -13.70 -1.99
N TRP A 129 11.19 -13.10 -2.80
CA TRP A 129 10.08 -13.80 -3.41
C TRP A 129 9.60 -13.07 -4.65
N SER A 130 9.23 -13.81 -5.69
CA SER A 130 8.49 -13.28 -6.82
C SER A 130 7.40 -14.26 -7.23
N GLY A 131 6.26 -13.75 -7.66
CA GLY A 131 5.13 -14.59 -8.01
C GLY A 131 3.82 -13.85 -8.12
N GLN A 132 2.76 -14.63 -8.25
CA GLN A 132 1.39 -14.14 -8.29
C GLN A 132 0.85 -13.97 -6.87
N THR A 133 0.18 -12.85 -6.61
CA THR A 133 -0.59 -12.62 -5.39
C THR A 133 -2.03 -12.25 -5.71
N ASN A 134 -2.95 -12.97 -5.08
CA ASN A 134 -4.36 -12.64 -4.97
C ASN A 134 -4.75 -12.45 -3.50
N ILE A 135 -3.79 -12.03 -2.65
CA ILE A 135 -4.03 -11.91 -1.22
C ILE A 135 -5.17 -10.92 -0.94
N PHE A 136 -6.15 -11.35 -0.16
CA PHE A 136 -7.19 -10.48 0.37
C PHE A 136 -7.03 -10.32 1.88
N ILE A 137 -6.41 -9.21 2.29
CA ILE A 137 -6.22 -8.87 3.70
C ILE A 137 -7.51 -8.23 4.24
N ARG A 138 -8.12 -8.87 5.24
CA ARG A 138 -9.37 -8.46 5.88
C ARG A 138 -9.43 -8.97 7.33
N PRO A 139 -10.16 -8.33 8.24
CA PRO A 139 -10.26 -8.80 9.63
C PRO A 139 -10.90 -10.20 9.73
N PRO A 140 -10.42 -11.06 10.65
CA PRO A 140 -9.15 -10.95 11.38
C PRO A 140 -7.96 -11.30 10.48
N TYR A 141 -6.83 -10.59 10.66
CA TYR A 141 -5.58 -10.89 9.96
C TYR A 141 -4.39 -10.65 10.90
N GLN A 142 -3.42 -11.56 10.91
CA GLN A 142 -2.18 -11.39 11.64
C GLN A 142 -1.09 -10.95 10.66
N PHE A 143 -0.60 -9.73 10.82
CA PHE A 143 0.49 -9.19 10.01
C PHE A 143 1.82 -9.75 10.48
N LEU A 144 2.68 -10.13 9.52
CA LEU A 144 3.98 -10.73 9.80
C LEU A 144 5.14 -9.78 9.50
N ALA A 145 4.93 -8.78 8.64
CA ALA A 145 6.02 -8.08 7.97
C ALA A 145 6.08 -6.56 8.20
N MET A 146 5.15 -5.96 8.94
CA MET A 146 5.15 -4.51 9.18
C MET A 146 4.68 -4.12 10.59
N ASP A 147 5.14 -2.95 11.04
CA ASP A 147 4.76 -2.37 12.34
C ASP A 147 3.89 -1.12 12.19
N ALA A 148 3.96 -0.45 11.03
CA ALA A 148 3.25 0.79 10.77
C ALA A 148 2.85 0.86 9.29
N LEU A 149 1.77 1.59 9.01
CA LEU A 149 1.24 1.77 7.67
C LEU A 149 0.99 3.25 7.39
N MET A 150 1.60 3.76 6.32
CA MET A 150 1.23 5.04 5.72
C MET A 150 0.37 4.78 4.49
N THR A 151 -0.84 5.32 4.44
CA THR A 151 -1.77 5.11 3.31
C THR A 151 -2.70 6.30 3.11
N ASN A 152 -3.41 6.38 1.98
CA ASN A 152 -4.47 7.38 1.77
C ASN A 152 -5.76 7.02 2.53
N PHE A 153 -6.71 7.94 2.58
CA PHE A 153 -8.09 7.61 2.91
C PHE A 153 -8.79 6.90 1.73
N HIS A 154 -9.45 5.78 2.00
CA HIS A 154 -10.00 4.87 1.01
C HIS A 154 -11.53 4.97 0.91
N LEU A 155 -12.08 4.53 -0.23
CA LEU A 155 -13.53 4.48 -0.45
C LEU A 155 -14.22 3.57 0.58
N PRO A 156 -15.44 3.92 1.04
CA PRO A 156 -16.32 2.99 1.73
C PRO A 156 -16.51 1.70 0.92
N LYS A 157 -16.63 0.56 1.60
CA LYS A 157 -16.82 -0.77 0.98
C LYS A 157 -15.71 -1.16 -0.03
N SER A 158 -14.49 -0.65 0.17
CA SER A 158 -13.32 -1.06 -0.63
C SER A 158 -12.49 -2.15 0.06
N THR A 159 -11.80 -2.97 -0.73
CA THR A 159 -10.82 -3.95 -0.25
C THR A 159 -9.68 -3.28 0.52
N LEU A 160 -9.28 -2.06 0.11
CA LEU A 160 -8.24 -1.27 0.76
C LEU A 160 -8.67 -0.83 2.18
N LEU A 161 -9.91 -0.39 2.36
CA LEU A 161 -10.43 -0.07 3.69
C LEU A 161 -10.50 -1.32 4.57
N ALA A 162 -10.83 -2.49 4.01
CA ALA A 162 -10.81 -3.76 4.72
C ALA A 162 -9.39 -4.09 5.25
N LEU A 163 -8.35 -3.90 4.42
CA LEU A 163 -6.95 -4.07 4.84
C LEU A 163 -6.58 -3.13 5.99
N VAL A 164 -6.94 -1.84 5.88
CA VAL A 164 -6.68 -0.85 6.94
C VAL A 164 -7.40 -1.21 8.24
N CYS A 165 -8.65 -1.67 8.16
CA CYS A 165 -9.39 -2.16 9.33
C CYS A 165 -8.78 -3.44 9.92
N ALA A 166 -8.18 -4.29 9.10
CA ALA A 166 -7.48 -5.48 9.59
C ALA A 166 -6.23 -5.08 10.39
N PHE A 167 -5.55 -4.01 9.98
CA PHE A 167 -4.34 -3.53 10.63
C PHE A 167 -4.60 -2.77 11.94
N ALA A 168 -5.51 -1.80 11.92
CA ALA A 168 -5.73 -0.87 13.04
C ALA A 168 -6.98 -1.16 13.87
N GLY A 169 -7.76 -2.18 13.51
CA GLY A 169 -9.06 -2.43 14.09
C GLY A 169 -10.15 -1.56 13.47
N ARG A 170 -11.36 -2.11 13.34
CA ARG A 170 -12.45 -1.43 12.64
C ARG A 170 -12.91 -0.16 13.34
N GLU A 171 -13.13 -0.21 14.65
CA GLU A 171 -13.70 0.90 15.42
C GLU A 171 -12.81 2.14 15.33
N LEU A 172 -11.52 1.98 15.65
CA LEU A 172 -10.52 3.04 15.57
C LEU A 172 -10.44 3.66 14.16
N VAL A 173 -10.48 2.83 13.12
CA VAL A 173 -10.46 3.33 11.72
C VAL A 173 -11.72 4.11 11.39
N MET A 174 -12.91 3.65 11.80
CA MET A 174 -14.16 4.38 11.52
C MET A 174 -14.19 5.71 12.26
N ASP A 175 -13.72 5.77 13.50
CA ASP A 175 -13.63 7.01 14.28
C ASP A 175 -12.67 8.00 13.65
N ALA A 176 -11.49 7.54 13.20
CA ALA A 176 -10.55 8.36 12.46
C ALA A 176 -11.14 8.89 11.15
N TYR A 177 -11.94 8.09 10.44
CA TYR A 177 -12.61 8.52 9.21
C TYR A 177 -13.70 9.56 9.47
N HIS A 178 -14.49 9.40 10.54
CA HIS A 178 -15.48 10.39 10.95
C HIS A 178 -14.81 11.74 11.26
N GLN A 179 -13.73 11.74 12.06
CA GLN A 179 -12.97 12.95 12.35
C GLN A 179 -12.36 13.57 11.09
N ALA A 180 -11.80 12.77 10.18
CA ALA A 180 -11.25 13.26 8.93
C ALA A 180 -12.32 13.94 8.06
N ILE A 181 -13.55 13.43 8.04
CA ILE A 181 -14.69 14.06 7.34
C ILE A 181 -15.06 15.38 8.02
N GLU A 182 -15.20 15.41 9.34
CA GLU A 182 -15.53 16.63 10.10
C GLU A 182 -14.48 17.73 9.89
N GLN A 183 -13.21 17.35 9.86
CA GLN A 183 -12.07 18.25 9.63
C GLN A 183 -11.79 18.52 8.15
N LYS A 184 -12.66 18.07 7.24
CA LYS A 184 -12.58 18.31 5.79
C LYS A 184 -11.26 17.86 5.14
N TYR A 185 -10.72 16.73 5.62
CA TYR A 185 -9.61 16.07 4.94
C TYR A 185 -10.03 15.69 3.51
N ARG A 186 -9.06 15.69 2.62
CA ARG A 186 -9.24 15.26 1.22
C ARG A 186 -9.02 13.76 1.14
N PHE A 187 -9.91 13.06 0.46
CA PHE A 187 -9.86 11.59 0.37
C PHE A 187 -9.30 11.13 -0.99
N TYR A 188 -9.02 9.83 -1.11
CA TYR A 188 -8.60 9.15 -2.35
C TYR A 188 -7.17 9.46 -2.78
N SER A 189 -6.86 9.18 -4.05
CA SER A 189 -5.51 9.16 -4.61
C SER A 189 -4.73 10.47 -4.49
N TYR A 190 -5.40 11.61 -4.63
CA TYR A 190 -4.78 12.94 -4.51
C TYR A 190 -5.16 13.66 -3.21
N GLY A 191 -5.83 12.93 -2.30
CA GLY A 191 -6.19 13.43 -1.00
C GLY A 191 -5.02 13.37 -0.01
N ASP A 192 -5.34 13.57 1.25
CA ASP A 192 -4.39 13.49 2.36
C ASP A 192 -4.04 12.02 2.67
N CYS A 193 -3.07 11.84 3.57
CA CYS A 193 -2.62 10.53 4.04
C CYS A 193 -2.83 10.35 5.54
N MET A 194 -2.82 9.09 5.95
CA MET A 194 -2.88 8.63 7.32
C MET A 194 -1.64 7.80 7.60
N LEU A 195 -1.07 7.97 8.80
CA LEU A 195 -0.01 7.14 9.35
C LEU A 195 -0.56 6.41 10.58
N ILE A 196 -0.48 5.09 10.57
CA ILE A 196 -0.90 4.20 11.66
C ILE A 196 0.36 3.60 12.27
N VAL A 197 0.51 3.72 13.60
CA VAL A 197 1.72 3.36 14.37
C VAL A 197 1.43 2.51 15.59
#